data_AF-A7EZG7-F1
#
_entry.id   AF-A7EZG7-F1
#
_cell.length_a   1.000
_cell.length_b   1.000
_cell.length_c   1.000
_cell.angle_alpha   90.00
_cell.angle_beta   90.00
_cell.angle_gamma   90.00
#
_symmetry.space_group_name_H-M   'P 1'
#
loop_
_entity.id
_entity.type
_entity.pdbx_description
1 polymer ?
#
loop_
_entity_poly.entity_id
_entity_poly.type
_entity_poly.pdbx_seq_one_letter_code
_entity_poly.pdbx_strand_id
1 'polypeptide(L)'
;MGFESEFSYRQAILGKEQIYIPESYSSVEEAVNTREVLVTRANNLYLEIFKYRFTPRAKIPRSAIRLRDCYVAQLRQWDAALRRSTWMYDSKTEIRGHPVLRPYSLRMRVLVSIIKLATSLNEPQSITDELLEPFQYIVSYTGDIIEYETFLSKGKASFNFDIRTTIPLSEVALYCRNSPSLRKEALKLLLFCHRREGAWDSRVIARIAIWKMALEQPGMDESGAIVENARCYGESFEVDRWNKEVRVTCRQNDENMSEGYRIVTDTLQYGEVANELFSSSLL
;
A
#
# COMPACT_ATOMS: atom_id res chain seq x y z
N MET A 1 -9.81 -34.63 7.00
CA MET A 1 -11.24 -34.31 6.79
C MET A 1 -11.56 -33.10 7.66
N GLY A 2 -11.91 -31.91 7.20
CA GLY A 2 -11.99 -31.34 5.88
C GLY A 2 -11.79 -29.82 6.02
N PHE A 3 -10.86 -29.25 5.26
CA PHE A 3 -10.73 -27.80 5.05
C PHE A 3 -11.27 -27.39 3.66
N GLU A 4 -11.68 -28.38 2.85
CA GLU A 4 -12.31 -28.14 1.54
C GLU A 4 -13.76 -27.65 1.67
N SER A 5 -14.45 -27.94 2.77
CA SER A 5 -15.89 -27.64 2.90
C SER A 5 -16.19 -26.14 3.05
N GLU A 6 -15.36 -25.37 3.75
CA GLU A 6 -15.61 -23.94 3.97
C GLU A 6 -15.40 -23.12 2.68
N PHE A 7 -14.45 -23.51 1.83
CA PHE A 7 -14.23 -22.89 0.51
C PHE A 7 -15.17 -23.41 -0.57
N SER A 8 -15.63 -24.66 -0.49
CA SER A 8 -16.64 -25.21 -1.41
C SER A 8 -17.99 -24.52 -1.26
N TYR A 9 -18.38 -24.13 -0.04
CA TYR A 9 -19.57 -23.29 0.18
C TYR A 9 -19.43 -21.88 -0.43
N ARG A 10 -18.20 -21.34 -0.52
CA ARG A 10 -17.94 -20.01 -1.10
C ARG A 10 -17.85 -19.98 -2.62
N GLN A 11 -17.64 -21.11 -3.31
CA GLN A 11 -17.75 -21.14 -4.78
C GLN A 11 -19.18 -20.79 -5.26
N ALA A 12 -20.20 -21.15 -4.48
CA ALA A 12 -21.59 -20.71 -4.71
C ALA A 12 -21.82 -19.23 -4.33
N ILE A 13 -20.86 -18.57 -3.67
CA ILE A 13 -20.88 -17.17 -3.22
C ILE A 13 -20.12 -16.25 -4.18
N LEU A 14 -19.27 -16.76 -5.08
CA LEU A 14 -18.60 -15.95 -6.11
C LEU A 14 -19.60 -15.12 -6.95
N GLY A 15 -20.78 -15.67 -7.25
CA GLY A 15 -21.87 -14.94 -7.91
C GLY A 15 -22.58 -13.89 -7.03
N LYS A 16 -22.45 -13.99 -5.70
CA LYS A 16 -22.94 -13.00 -4.71
C LYS A 16 -21.89 -11.95 -4.35
N GLU A 17 -20.62 -12.22 -4.62
CA GLU A 17 -19.49 -11.33 -4.31
C GLU A 17 -19.15 -10.34 -5.43
N GLN A 18 -19.51 -10.67 -6.67
CA GLN A 18 -19.47 -9.70 -7.76
C GLN A 18 -20.58 -8.67 -7.56
N ILE A 19 -20.22 -7.40 -7.59
CA ILE A 19 -21.18 -6.31 -7.63
C ILE A 19 -21.22 -5.72 -9.04
N TYR A 20 -22.36 -5.15 -9.39
CA TYR A 20 -22.47 -4.36 -10.62
C TYR A 20 -21.61 -3.10 -10.49
N ILE A 21 -20.71 -2.91 -11.45
CA ILE A 21 -19.90 -1.69 -11.60
C ILE A 21 -20.28 -1.10 -12.95
N PRO A 22 -20.88 0.10 -12.99
CA PRO A 22 -21.30 0.71 -14.25
C PRO A 22 -20.09 1.10 -15.10
N GLU A 23 -20.33 1.41 -16.38
CA GLU A 23 -19.26 1.92 -17.25
C GLU A 23 -18.74 3.28 -16.77
N SER A 24 -19.62 4.12 -16.23
CA SER A 24 -19.33 5.39 -15.55
C SER A 24 -20.37 5.64 -14.45
N TYR A 25 -20.03 6.42 -13.43
CA TYR A 25 -20.95 6.77 -12.35
C TYR A 25 -21.75 8.02 -12.70
N SER A 26 -23.05 7.96 -12.43
CA SER A 26 -23.97 9.09 -12.63
C SER A 26 -23.78 10.20 -11.59
N SER A 27 -23.28 9.86 -10.40
CA SER A 27 -23.08 10.79 -9.29
C SER A 27 -21.91 10.39 -8.37
N VAL A 28 -21.45 11.36 -7.57
CA VAL A 28 -20.47 11.13 -6.50
C VAL A 28 -20.98 10.11 -5.49
N GLU A 29 -22.27 10.19 -5.14
CA GLU A 29 -22.90 9.32 -4.14
C GLU A 29 -22.92 7.85 -4.60
N GLU A 30 -23.26 7.59 -5.86
CA GLU A 30 -23.22 6.25 -6.44
C GLU A 30 -21.80 5.65 -6.40
N ALA A 31 -20.80 6.46 -6.74
CA ALA A 31 -19.39 6.06 -6.68
C ALA A 31 -18.95 5.75 -5.24
N VAL A 32 -19.34 6.60 -4.26
CA VAL A 32 -19.06 6.40 -2.82
C VAL A 32 -19.67 5.10 -2.31
N ASN A 33 -20.95 4.86 -2.56
CA ASN A 33 -21.65 3.67 -2.09
C ASN A 33 -21.02 2.39 -2.64
N THR A 34 -20.74 2.37 -3.95
CA THR A 34 -20.11 1.20 -4.60
C THR A 34 -18.68 0.97 -4.10
N ARG A 35 -17.91 2.06 -3.91
CA ARG A 35 -16.54 2.02 -3.36
C ARG A 35 -16.52 1.43 -1.95
N GLU A 36 -17.44 1.86 -1.09
CA GLU A 36 -17.50 1.41 0.30
C GLU A 36 -17.71 -0.10 0.39
N VAL A 37 -18.60 -0.64 -0.42
CA VAL A 37 -18.83 -2.09 -0.51
C VAL A 37 -17.56 -2.81 -0.96
N LEU A 38 -16.93 -2.35 -2.06
CA LEU A 38 -15.71 -2.99 -2.59
C LEU A 38 -14.54 -2.95 -1.62
N VAL A 39 -14.23 -1.77 -1.07
CA VAL A 39 -13.11 -1.58 -0.15
C VAL A 39 -13.32 -2.36 1.14
N THR A 40 -14.55 -2.40 1.67
CA THR A 40 -14.88 -3.20 2.86
C THR A 40 -14.64 -4.68 2.60
N ARG A 41 -15.16 -5.21 1.47
CA ARG A 41 -14.96 -6.62 1.10
C ARG A 41 -13.48 -6.95 0.86
N ALA A 42 -12.76 -6.08 0.14
CA ALA A 42 -11.34 -6.24 -0.12
C ALA A 42 -10.51 -6.26 1.17
N ASN A 43 -10.82 -5.38 2.13
CA ASN A 43 -10.15 -5.34 3.43
C ASN A 43 -10.46 -6.61 4.25
N ASN A 44 -11.72 -7.05 4.29
CA ASN A 44 -12.10 -8.29 4.97
C ASN A 44 -11.38 -9.50 4.39
N LEU A 45 -11.31 -9.59 3.05
CA LEU A 45 -10.54 -10.64 2.39
C LEU A 45 -9.06 -10.56 2.75
N TYR A 46 -8.46 -9.37 2.71
CA TYR A 46 -7.05 -9.16 3.05
C TYR A 46 -6.73 -9.65 4.47
N LEU A 47 -7.60 -9.36 5.43
CA LEU A 47 -7.47 -9.86 6.81
C LEU A 47 -7.63 -11.39 6.88
N GLU A 48 -8.59 -11.96 6.16
CA GLU A 48 -8.82 -13.40 6.14
C GLU A 48 -7.63 -14.18 5.56
N ILE A 49 -7.09 -13.71 4.44
CA ILE A 49 -5.98 -14.37 3.75
C ILE A 49 -4.63 -14.16 4.44
N PHE A 50 -4.56 -13.27 5.44
CA PHE A 50 -3.36 -13.04 6.23
C PHE A 50 -2.86 -14.31 6.97
N LYS A 51 -3.74 -15.29 7.20
CA LYS A 51 -3.37 -16.62 7.71
C LYS A 51 -2.42 -17.40 6.77
N TYR A 52 -2.46 -17.11 5.47
CA TYR A 52 -1.60 -17.73 4.47
C TYR A 52 -0.25 -17.03 4.28
N ARG A 53 0.05 -15.99 5.06
CA ARG A 53 1.26 -15.17 4.85
C ARG A 53 2.56 -15.99 4.83
N PHE A 54 2.63 -17.08 5.59
CA PHE A 54 3.78 -18.00 5.63
C PHE A 54 3.55 -19.32 4.87
N THR A 55 2.42 -19.46 4.17
CA THR A 55 2.11 -20.67 3.41
C THR A 55 2.77 -20.61 2.03
N PRO A 56 3.60 -21.60 1.64
CA PRO A 56 4.15 -21.64 0.28
C PRO A 56 3.05 -21.53 -0.76
N ARG A 57 3.26 -20.73 -1.83
CA ARG A 57 2.22 -20.43 -2.83
C ARG A 57 1.55 -21.68 -3.40
N ALA A 58 2.32 -22.75 -3.65
CA ALA A 58 1.82 -24.03 -4.14
C ALA A 58 0.81 -24.72 -3.21
N LYS A 59 0.82 -24.39 -1.91
CA LYS A 59 -0.09 -24.92 -0.88
C LYS A 59 -1.27 -23.99 -0.59
N ILE A 60 -1.32 -22.80 -1.19
CA ILE A 60 -2.43 -21.86 -1.00
C ILE A 60 -3.66 -22.35 -1.78
N PRO A 61 -4.87 -22.36 -1.20
CA PRO A 61 -6.08 -22.76 -1.90
C PRO A 61 -6.31 -21.93 -3.17
N ARG A 62 -6.53 -22.61 -4.31
CA ARG A 62 -6.84 -21.95 -5.60
C ARG A 62 -8.09 -21.06 -5.52
N SER A 63 -9.04 -21.40 -4.67
CA SER A 63 -10.23 -20.59 -4.40
C SER A 63 -9.88 -19.22 -3.81
N ALA A 64 -8.93 -19.15 -2.88
CA ALA A 64 -8.47 -17.89 -2.27
C ALA A 64 -7.77 -17.00 -3.30
N ILE A 65 -6.94 -17.60 -4.16
CA ILE A 65 -6.27 -16.89 -5.27
C ILE A 65 -7.31 -16.32 -6.24
N ARG A 66 -8.23 -17.16 -6.73
CA ARG A 66 -9.31 -16.71 -7.64
C ARG A 66 -10.16 -15.60 -7.04
N LEU A 67 -10.45 -15.68 -5.74
CA LEU A 67 -11.23 -14.67 -5.05
C LEU A 67 -10.47 -13.35 -4.97
N ARG A 68 -9.19 -13.37 -4.57
CA ARG A 68 -8.30 -12.21 -4.61
C ARG A 68 -8.29 -11.57 -6.00
N ASP A 69 -8.08 -12.37 -7.05
CA ASP A 69 -8.02 -11.88 -8.43
C ASP A 69 -9.34 -11.20 -8.84
N CYS A 70 -10.48 -11.78 -8.46
CA CYS A 70 -11.80 -11.22 -8.73
C CYS A 70 -12.00 -9.85 -8.05
N TYR A 71 -11.59 -9.70 -6.79
CA TYR A 71 -11.67 -8.40 -6.11
C TYR A 71 -10.70 -7.36 -6.70
N VAL A 72 -9.47 -7.76 -7.06
CA VAL A 72 -8.52 -6.86 -7.75
C VAL A 72 -9.11 -6.38 -9.08
N ALA A 73 -9.72 -7.28 -9.86
CA ALA A 73 -10.37 -6.92 -11.12
C ALA A 73 -11.53 -5.94 -10.91
N GLN A 74 -12.40 -6.17 -9.93
CA GLN A 74 -13.51 -5.26 -9.59
C GLN A 74 -13.01 -3.89 -9.13
N LEU A 75 -11.97 -3.83 -8.29
CA LEU A 75 -11.37 -2.56 -7.86
C LEU A 75 -10.78 -1.78 -9.05
N ARG A 76 -10.09 -2.47 -9.98
CA ARG A 76 -9.57 -1.86 -11.21
C ARG A 76 -10.71 -1.35 -12.12
N GLN A 77 -11.79 -2.13 -12.23
CA GLN A 77 -12.98 -1.72 -13.00
C GLN A 77 -13.64 -0.48 -12.38
N TRP A 78 -13.77 -0.44 -11.05
CA TRP A 78 -14.31 0.71 -10.33
C TRP A 78 -13.46 1.95 -10.58
N ASP A 79 -12.12 1.85 -10.51
CA ASP A 79 -11.22 2.97 -10.76
C ASP A 79 -11.34 3.50 -12.20
N ALA A 80 -11.46 2.58 -13.17
CA ALA A 80 -11.69 2.94 -14.55
C ALA A 80 -13.05 3.65 -14.76
N ALA A 81 -14.11 3.17 -14.12
CA ALA A 81 -15.44 3.78 -14.20
C ALA A 81 -15.49 5.18 -13.57
N LEU A 82 -14.83 5.35 -12.42
CA LEU A 82 -14.68 6.66 -11.79
C LEU A 82 -14.01 7.65 -12.75
N ARG A 83 -12.88 7.27 -13.36
CA ARG A 83 -12.14 8.15 -14.28
C ARG A 83 -12.93 8.54 -15.53
N ARG A 84 -13.90 7.74 -15.96
CA ARG A 84 -14.80 8.05 -17.10
C ARG A 84 -16.00 8.92 -16.71
N SER A 85 -16.21 9.19 -15.43
CA SER A 85 -17.39 9.92 -14.96
C SER A 85 -17.24 11.43 -15.23
N THR A 86 -18.21 12.04 -15.89
CA THR A 86 -18.10 13.42 -16.43
C THR A 86 -17.89 14.48 -15.34
N TRP A 87 -18.55 14.34 -14.18
CA TRP A 87 -18.42 15.23 -13.03
C TRP A 87 -17.00 15.30 -12.44
N MET A 88 -16.13 14.35 -12.78
CA MET A 88 -14.71 14.41 -12.41
C MET A 88 -13.97 15.56 -13.11
N TYR A 89 -14.37 15.93 -14.32
CA TYR A 89 -13.75 17.00 -15.09
C TYR A 89 -14.24 18.37 -14.63
N ASP A 90 -15.54 18.50 -14.35
CA ASP A 90 -16.16 19.74 -13.89
C ASP A 90 -15.64 20.16 -12.51
N SER A 91 -15.28 19.21 -11.65
CA SER A 91 -14.70 19.50 -10.32
C SER A 91 -13.31 20.15 -10.32
N LYS A 92 -12.62 20.23 -11.47
CA LYS A 92 -11.30 20.88 -11.57
C LYS A 92 -11.38 22.42 -11.54
N THR A 93 -12.55 23.01 -11.73
CA THR A 93 -12.69 24.47 -11.87
C THR A 93 -13.06 25.18 -10.56
N GLU A 94 -13.65 24.48 -9.58
CA GLU A 94 -14.01 25.02 -8.25
C GLU A 94 -13.14 24.45 -7.12
N ILE A 95 -11.82 24.53 -7.26
CA ILE A 95 -10.89 23.99 -6.26
C ILE A 95 -10.80 24.93 -5.05
N ARG A 96 -11.77 24.85 -4.12
CA ARG A 96 -11.65 25.41 -2.76
C ARG A 96 -11.81 24.30 -1.72
N GLY A 97 -10.97 24.35 -0.68
CA GLY A 97 -11.04 23.44 0.46
C GLY A 97 -10.06 22.27 0.41
N HIS A 98 -10.14 21.45 1.46
CA HIS A 98 -9.20 20.35 1.72
C HIS A 98 -9.25 19.29 0.61
N PRO A 99 -8.10 18.80 0.10
CA PRO A 99 -8.06 17.78 -0.94
C PRO A 99 -8.95 16.56 -0.71
N VAL A 100 -9.08 16.09 0.54
CA VAL A 100 -9.87 14.91 0.93
C VAL A 100 -11.36 15.01 0.61
N LEU A 101 -11.89 16.23 0.49
CA LEU A 101 -13.30 16.48 0.15
C LEU A 101 -13.56 16.42 -1.35
N ARG A 102 -12.52 16.30 -2.17
CA ARG A 102 -12.64 16.29 -3.64
C ARG A 102 -13.04 14.89 -4.13
N PRO A 103 -13.86 14.79 -5.19
CA PRO A 103 -14.08 13.58 -6.00
C PRO A 103 -12.89 12.63 -6.17
N TYR A 104 -11.71 13.17 -6.46
CA TYR A 104 -10.52 12.37 -6.69
C TYR A 104 -10.12 11.55 -5.45
N SER A 105 -10.41 12.02 -4.23
CA SER A 105 -10.10 11.32 -2.98
C SER A 105 -10.63 9.89 -2.92
N LEU A 106 -11.71 9.61 -3.64
CA LEU A 106 -12.35 8.30 -3.68
C LEU A 106 -11.40 7.20 -4.20
N ARG A 107 -10.43 7.54 -5.06
CA ARG A 107 -9.44 6.60 -5.61
C ARG A 107 -8.50 6.04 -4.54
N MET A 108 -8.16 6.84 -3.52
CA MET A 108 -7.05 6.55 -2.62
C MET A 108 -7.18 5.19 -1.94
N ARG A 109 -8.37 4.90 -1.37
CA ARG A 109 -8.62 3.62 -0.69
C ARG A 109 -8.66 2.44 -1.67
N VAL A 110 -9.18 2.65 -2.87
CA VAL A 110 -9.25 1.62 -3.92
C VAL A 110 -7.85 1.21 -4.38
N LEU A 111 -6.98 2.18 -4.64
CA LEU A 111 -5.61 1.92 -5.08
C LEU A 111 -4.78 1.20 -4.01
N VAL A 112 -4.91 1.62 -2.74
CA VAL A 112 -4.28 0.91 -1.61
C VAL A 112 -4.79 -0.52 -1.50
N SER A 113 -6.10 -0.76 -1.64
CA SER A 113 -6.66 -2.11 -1.64
C SER A 113 -6.17 -2.96 -2.82
N ILE A 114 -5.99 -2.37 -4.01
CA ILE A 114 -5.39 -3.06 -5.16
C ILE A 114 -3.97 -3.51 -4.84
N ILE A 115 -3.13 -2.60 -4.33
CA ILE A 115 -1.72 -2.91 -4.00
C ILE A 115 -1.66 -4.05 -2.97
N LYS A 116 -2.40 -3.91 -1.86
CA LYS A 116 -2.43 -4.92 -0.79
C LYS A 116 -2.87 -6.30 -1.25
N LEU A 117 -3.93 -6.37 -2.06
CA LEU A 117 -4.41 -7.64 -2.58
C LEU A 117 -3.44 -8.20 -3.63
N ALA A 118 -2.92 -7.37 -4.54
CA ALA A 118 -1.98 -7.79 -5.57
C ALA A 118 -0.71 -8.40 -4.97
N THR A 119 -0.20 -7.86 -3.86
CA THR A 119 1.00 -8.38 -3.17
C THR A 119 0.72 -9.48 -2.14
N SER A 120 -0.55 -9.88 -1.96
CA SER A 120 -0.95 -10.93 -1.01
C SER A 120 -0.74 -12.35 -1.55
N LEU A 121 -0.98 -13.37 -0.70
CA LEU A 121 -0.91 -14.79 -1.08
C LEU A 121 0.44 -15.21 -1.70
N ASN A 122 1.53 -14.57 -1.25
CA ASN A 122 2.88 -14.81 -1.75
C ASN A 122 2.96 -14.71 -3.29
N GLU A 123 2.28 -13.71 -3.86
CA GLU A 123 2.49 -13.29 -5.25
C GLU A 123 3.94 -12.83 -5.45
N PRO A 124 4.56 -13.14 -6.62
CA PRO A 124 5.82 -12.52 -7.00
C PRO A 124 5.75 -11.00 -6.87
N GLN A 125 6.79 -10.42 -6.30
CA GLN A 125 6.88 -8.99 -6.01
C GLN A 125 6.99 -8.15 -7.29
N SER A 126 7.36 -8.75 -8.42
CA SER A 126 7.25 -8.19 -9.77
C SER A 126 5.86 -7.70 -10.14
N ILE A 127 4.78 -8.18 -9.50
CA ILE A 127 3.43 -7.65 -9.76
C ILE A 127 3.30 -6.14 -9.49
N THR A 128 4.15 -5.58 -8.60
CA THR A 128 4.14 -4.15 -8.28
C THR A 128 4.61 -3.28 -9.43
N ASP A 129 5.29 -3.87 -10.41
CA ASP A 129 5.87 -3.17 -11.55
C ASP A 129 4.80 -2.63 -12.51
N GLU A 130 3.65 -3.30 -12.53
CA GLU A 130 2.45 -2.89 -13.26
C GLU A 130 1.66 -1.77 -12.56
N LEU A 131 2.04 -1.38 -11.33
CA LEU A 131 1.28 -0.45 -10.47
C LEU A 131 1.86 0.97 -10.42
N LEU A 132 2.65 1.38 -11.42
CA LEU A 132 3.28 2.70 -11.46
C LEU A 132 2.28 3.86 -11.41
N GLU A 133 1.19 3.83 -12.20
CA GLU A 133 0.17 4.89 -12.16
C GLU A 133 -0.51 5.01 -10.79
N PRO A 134 -0.95 3.90 -10.16
CA PRO A 134 -1.40 3.93 -8.77
C PRO A 134 -0.41 4.60 -7.81
N PHE A 135 0.88 4.26 -7.89
CA PHE A 135 1.89 4.85 -7.01
C PHE A 135 2.07 6.35 -7.27
N GLN A 136 2.11 6.79 -8.54
CA GLN A 136 2.23 8.20 -8.90
C GLN A 136 1.05 9.00 -8.37
N TYR A 137 -0.16 8.46 -8.51
CA TYR A 137 -1.35 9.08 -7.98
C TYR A 137 -1.30 9.22 -6.45
N ILE A 138 -0.86 8.18 -5.74
CA ILE A 138 -0.72 8.21 -4.28
C ILE A 138 0.24 9.31 -3.84
N VAL A 139 1.44 9.40 -4.43
CA VAL A 139 2.43 10.41 -4.06
C VAL A 139 1.91 11.82 -4.33
N SER A 140 1.40 12.08 -5.54
CA SER A 140 0.88 13.40 -5.90
C SER A 140 -0.25 13.83 -4.97
N TYR A 141 -1.24 12.96 -4.75
CA TYR A 141 -2.41 13.31 -3.96
C TYR A 141 -2.12 13.44 -2.46
N THR A 142 -1.19 12.64 -1.92
CA THR A 142 -0.74 12.81 -0.53
C THR A 142 0.12 14.06 -0.36
N GLY A 143 0.89 14.45 -1.39
CA GLY A 143 1.56 15.74 -1.47
C GLY A 143 0.59 16.91 -1.30
N ASP A 144 -0.50 16.94 -2.08
CA ASP A 144 -1.55 17.97 -1.97
C ASP A 144 -2.13 18.06 -0.55
N ILE A 145 -2.38 16.91 0.10
CA ILE A 145 -2.90 16.86 1.47
C ILE A 145 -1.89 17.45 2.44
N ILE A 146 -0.64 17.00 2.36
CA ILE A 146 0.41 17.43 3.29
C ILE A 146 0.66 18.93 3.12
N GLU A 147 0.72 19.44 1.90
CA GLU A 147 0.89 20.87 1.61
C GLU A 147 -0.25 21.69 2.23
N TYR A 148 -1.50 21.30 1.96
CA TYR A 148 -2.68 21.99 2.49
C TYR A 148 -2.73 21.97 4.03
N GLU A 149 -2.53 20.81 4.64
CA GLU A 149 -2.57 20.68 6.11
C GLU A 149 -1.38 21.38 6.78
N THR A 150 -0.18 21.35 6.17
CA THR A 150 1.01 22.04 6.68
C THR A 150 0.82 23.56 6.66
N PHE A 151 0.22 24.08 5.59
CA PHE A 151 -0.13 25.49 5.48
C PHE A 151 -1.04 25.93 6.63
N LEU A 152 -2.05 25.12 6.97
CA LEU A 152 -2.97 25.42 8.06
C LEU A 152 -2.34 25.24 9.46
N SER A 153 -1.50 24.23 9.64
CA SER A 153 -0.89 23.89 10.94
C SER A 153 0.39 24.68 11.26
N LYS A 154 0.90 25.47 10.31
CA LYS A 154 2.21 26.15 10.37
C LYS A 154 3.36 25.17 10.64
N GLY A 155 3.31 23.97 10.04
CA GLY A 155 4.39 22.98 10.12
C GLY A 155 4.55 22.26 11.45
N LYS A 156 3.58 22.36 12.37
CA LYS A 156 3.62 21.61 13.63
C LYS A 156 3.31 20.14 13.41
N ALA A 157 3.94 19.27 14.21
CA ALA A 157 3.60 17.84 14.26
C ALA A 157 2.11 17.66 14.53
N SER A 158 1.49 16.69 13.85
CA SER A 158 0.06 16.44 13.94
C SER A 158 -0.24 14.99 14.30
N PHE A 159 -1.26 14.83 15.15
CA PHE A 159 -1.90 13.55 15.41
C PHE A 159 -3.28 13.57 14.76
N ASN A 160 -3.59 12.54 13.98
CA ASN A 160 -4.92 12.36 13.39
C ASN A 160 -5.40 10.92 13.61
N PHE A 161 -6.70 10.75 13.85
CA PHE A 161 -7.28 9.41 13.89
C PHE A 161 -7.50 8.84 12.49
N ASP A 162 -7.68 9.71 11.50
CA ASP A 162 -7.84 9.27 10.13
C ASP A 162 -6.50 8.88 9.53
N ILE A 163 -6.49 7.70 8.95
CA ILE A 163 -5.37 7.19 8.17
C ILE A 163 -5.54 7.72 6.74
N ARG A 164 -4.81 8.78 6.40
CA ARG A 164 -4.97 9.51 5.12
C ARG A 164 -3.69 9.58 4.30
N THR A 165 -2.52 9.59 4.92
CA THR A 165 -1.25 9.82 4.21
C THR A 165 -0.18 8.78 4.52
N THR A 166 -0.08 8.33 5.79
CA THR A 166 1.02 7.47 6.23
C THR A 166 0.94 6.08 5.59
N ILE A 167 -0.23 5.42 5.60
CA ILE A 167 -0.38 4.12 4.94
C ILE A 167 -0.18 4.24 3.42
N PRO A 168 -0.86 5.12 2.68
CA PRO A 168 -0.64 5.24 1.24
C PRO A 168 0.83 5.46 0.87
N LEU A 169 1.52 6.37 1.55
CA LEU A 169 2.96 6.61 1.33
C LEU A 169 3.81 5.39 1.67
N SER A 170 3.44 4.61 2.69
CA SER A 170 4.13 3.35 3.02
C SER A 170 4.07 2.35 1.86
N GLU A 171 2.94 2.24 1.18
CA GLU A 171 2.78 1.34 0.04
C GLU A 171 3.75 1.72 -1.09
N VAL A 172 3.87 3.02 -1.39
CA VAL A 172 4.81 3.50 -2.41
C VAL A 172 6.26 3.25 -1.98
N ALA A 173 6.63 3.66 -0.77
CA ALA A 173 8.01 3.57 -0.29
C ALA A 173 8.50 2.12 -0.16
N LEU A 174 7.62 1.17 0.14
CA LEU A 174 7.96 -0.25 0.33
C LEU A 174 7.87 -1.09 -0.96
N TYR A 175 7.08 -0.68 -1.95
CA TYR A 175 6.74 -1.54 -3.08
C TYR A 175 7.01 -0.96 -4.49
N CYS A 176 7.17 0.37 -4.66
CA CYS A 176 7.36 0.99 -5.97
C CYS A 176 8.79 0.87 -6.54
N ARG A 177 9.25 -0.35 -6.84
CA ARG A 177 10.66 -0.64 -7.19
C ARG A 177 11.10 -0.07 -8.54
N ASN A 178 10.19 -0.01 -9.52
CA ASN A 178 10.48 0.50 -10.86
C ASN A 178 10.69 2.02 -10.94
N SER A 179 10.45 2.76 -9.86
CA SER A 179 10.70 4.19 -9.81
C SER A 179 11.40 4.57 -8.51
N PRO A 180 12.74 4.48 -8.47
CA PRO A 180 13.53 4.90 -7.31
C PRO A 180 13.28 6.36 -6.92
N SER A 181 13.04 7.24 -7.91
CA SER A 181 12.69 8.65 -7.66
C SER A 181 11.36 8.77 -6.90
N LEU A 182 10.35 7.99 -7.26
CA LEU A 182 9.05 8.02 -6.61
C LEU A 182 9.08 7.45 -5.18
N ARG A 183 9.88 6.40 -4.93
CA ARG A 183 10.16 5.92 -3.55
C ARG A 183 10.82 6.99 -2.71
N LYS A 184 11.82 7.71 -3.27
CA LYS A 184 12.49 8.83 -2.59
C LYS A 184 11.53 9.98 -2.31
N GLU A 185 10.62 10.29 -3.23
CA GLU A 185 9.60 11.32 -3.04
C GLU A 185 8.62 10.94 -1.91
N ALA A 186 8.15 9.69 -1.89
CA ALA A 186 7.31 9.19 -0.80
C ALA A 186 8.03 9.24 0.56
N LEU A 187 9.32 8.90 0.62
CA LEU A 187 10.14 9.04 1.81
C LEU A 187 10.27 10.50 2.26
N LYS A 188 10.49 11.44 1.33
CA LYS A 188 10.52 12.87 1.63
C LYS A 188 9.21 13.31 2.26
N LEU A 189 8.07 12.92 1.70
CA LEU A 189 6.75 13.25 2.25
C LEU A 189 6.52 12.65 3.65
N LEU A 190 6.94 11.40 3.90
CA LEU A 190 6.87 10.77 5.22
C LEU A 190 7.71 11.50 6.28
N LEU A 191 8.87 12.05 5.88
CA LEU A 191 9.81 12.74 6.76
C LEU A 191 9.56 14.25 6.88
N PHE A 192 8.89 14.86 5.90
CA PHE A 192 8.69 16.31 5.79
C PHE A 192 7.96 16.90 7.00
N CYS A 193 6.86 16.26 7.42
CA CYS A 193 6.14 16.60 8.63
C CYS A 193 5.93 15.33 9.43
N HIS A 194 6.31 15.32 10.71
CA HIS A 194 6.04 14.16 11.56
C HIS A 194 4.54 14.01 11.75
N ARG A 195 4.01 12.87 11.29
CA ARG A 195 2.59 12.54 11.36
C ARG A 195 2.41 11.22 12.07
N ARG A 196 1.43 11.20 12.98
CA ARG A 196 0.96 9.97 13.61
C ARG A 196 -0.52 9.77 13.31
N GLU A 197 -0.80 8.72 12.56
CA GLU A 197 -2.14 8.34 12.11
C GLU A 197 -2.56 7.06 12.86
N GLY A 198 -3.15 7.23 14.04
CA GLY A 198 -3.43 6.14 14.98
C GLY A 198 -2.15 5.41 15.43
N ALA A 199 -2.03 4.13 15.05
CA ALA A 199 -0.86 3.30 15.33
C ALA A 199 0.34 3.60 14.43
N TRP A 200 0.11 4.23 13.27
CA TRP A 200 1.10 4.46 12.23
C TRP A 200 1.90 5.73 12.49
N ASP A 201 3.22 5.62 12.55
CA ASP A 201 4.14 6.73 12.73
C ASP A 201 4.97 6.92 11.45
N SER A 202 4.91 8.11 10.84
CA SER A 202 5.54 8.37 9.54
C SER A 202 7.06 8.19 9.58
N ARG A 203 7.71 8.50 10.72
CA ARG A 203 9.16 8.32 10.91
C ARG A 203 9.51 6.84 11.02
N VAL A 204 8.73 6.06 11.77
CA VAL A 204 8.91 4.59 11.85
C VAL A 204 8.82 3.96 10.45
N ILE A 205 7.80 4.32 9.68
CA ILE A 205 7.61 3.79 8.33
C ILE A 205 8.75 4.20 7.40
N ALA A 206 9.21 5.44 7.46
CA ALA A 206 10.36 5.89 6.68
C ALA A 206 11.61 5.07 7.00
N ARG A 207 11.87 4.75 8.28
CA ARG A 207 13.01 3.92 8.69
C ARG A 207 12.94 2.51 8.12
N ILE A 208 11.76 1.87 8.19
CA ILE A 208 11.54 0.53 7.62
C ILE A 208 11.75 0.55 6.11
N ALA A 209 11.23 1.57 5.41
CA ALA A 209 11.38 1.68 3.97
C ALA A 209 12.84 1.89 3.55
N ILE A 210 13.60 2.73 4.25
CA ILE A 210 15.05 2.92 4.00
C ILE A 210 15.81 1.60 4.18
N TRP A 211 15.54 0.88 5.28
CA TRP A 211 16.15 -0.42 5.54
C TRP A 211 15.83 -1.42 4.43
N LYS A 212 14.56 -1.54 4.04
CA LYS A 212 14.13 -2.43 2.95
C LYS A 212 14.80 -2.04 1.63
N MET A 213 14.88 -0.75 1.30
CA MET A 213 15.59 -0.27 0.10
C MET A 213 17.07 -0.70 0.11
N ALA A 214 17.75 -0.55 1.24
CA ALA A 214 19.15 -0.93 1.37
C ALA A 214 19.37 -2.45 1.21
N LEU A 215 18.44 -3.29 1.68
CA LEU A 215 18.48 -4.74 1.49
C LEU A 215 18.26 -5.16 0.03
N GLU A 216 17.41 -4.45 -0.70
CA GLU A 216 17.07 -4.76 -2.10
C GLU A 216 18.15 -4.23 -3.08
N GLN A 217 18.82 -3.12 -2.73
CA GLN A 217 19.75 -2.40 -3.60
C GLN A 217 20.88 -3.25 -4.22
N PRO A 218 21.51 -4.21 -3.51
CA PRO A 218 22.57 -5.05 -4.09
C PRO A 218 22.11 -5.96 -5.23
N GLY A 219 20.80 -6.22 -5.35
CA GLY A 219 20.22 -7.02 -6.43
C GLY A 219 19.67 -6.19 -7.59
N MET A 220 20.12 -4.95 -7.74
CA MET A 220 19.82 -4.13 -8.90
C MET A 220 20.64 -4.60 -10.10
N ASP A 221 19.97 -4.85 -11.23
CA ASP A 221 20.61 -5.22 -12.48
C ASP A 221 21.16 -4.00 -13.25
N GLU A 222 21.81 -4.26 -14.39
CA GLU A 222 22.40 -3.23 -15.26
C GLU A 222 21.37 -2.23 -15.82
N SER A 223 20.09 -2.61 -15.88
CA SER A 223 19.00 -1.74 -16.33
C SER A 223 18.47 -0.84 -15.20
N GLY A 224 18.95 -1.02 -13.97
CA GLY A 224 18.49 -0.30 -12.79
C GLY A 224 17.25 -0.93 -12.15
N ALA A 225 16.86 -2.14 -12.55
CA ALA A 225 15.72 -2.86 -11.99
C ALA A 225 16.16 -3.81 -10.87
N ILE A 226 15.39 -3.89 -9.78
CA ILE A 226 15.64 -4.86 -8.70
C ILE A 226 15.08 -6.22 -9.15
N VAL A 227 15.95 -7.21 -9.29
CA VAL A 227 15.55 -8.57 -9.71
C VAL A 227 14.66 -9.24 -8.65
N GLU A 228 13.74 -10.11 -9.08
CA GLU A 228 12.74 -10.74 -8.20
C GLU A 228 13.34 -11.37 -6.94
N ASN A 229 14.45 -12.11 -7.06
CA ASN A 229 15.07 -12.78 -5.92
C ASN A 229 15.62 -11.81 -4.86
N ALA A 230 15.94 -10.57 -5.26
CA ALA A 230 16.40 -9.55 -4.33
C ALA A 230 15.25 -8.77 -3.66
N ARG A 231 14.00 -8.91 -4.12
CA ARG A 231 12.86 -8.15 -3.59
C ARG A 231 12.45 -8.67 -2.22
N CYS A 232 12.38 -7.77 -1.26
CA CYS A 232 11.95 -8.11 0.09
C CYS A 232 10.42 -8.06 0.21
N TYR A 233 9.83 -8.98 0.98
CA TYR A 233 8.38 -9.06 1.13
C TYR A 233 7.93 -9.53 2.51
N GLY A 234 6.64 -9.31 2.80
CA GLY A 234 6.01 -9.79 4.02
C GLY A 234 6.60 -9.16 5.27
N GLU A 235 6.88 -7.86 5.23
CA GLU A 235 7.43 -7.15 6.37
C GLU A 235 6.49 -7.20 7.59
N SER A 236 7.10 -7.33 8.76
CA SER A 236 6.44 -7.22 10.06
C SER A 236 7.35 -6.45 11.01
N PHE A 237 6.78 -5.70 11.93
CA PHE A 237 7.58 -4.90 12.86
C PHE A 237 6.90 -4.73 14.21
N GLU A 238 7.74 -4.55 15.23
CA GLU A 238 7.38 -4.25 16.60
C GLU A 238 8.06 -2.92 16.98
N VAL A 239 7.28 -2.00 17.57
CA VAL A 239 7.77 -0.65 17.90
C VAL A 239 7.92 -0.53 19.41
N ASP A 240 9.16 -0.39 19.88
CA ASP A 240 9.46 0.06 21.23
C ASP A 240 9.52 1.59 21.25
N ARG A 241 8.45 2.19 21.78
CA ARG A 241 8.32 3.65 21.82
C ARG A 241 9.14 4.29 22.93
N TRP A 242 9.49 3.53 23.96
CA TRP A 242 10.27 4.03 25.09
C TRP A 242 11.73 4.20 24.65
N ASN A 243 12.27 3.16 24.03
CA ASN A 243 13.65 3.15 23.54
C ASN A 243 13.80 3.76 22.14
N LYS A 244 12.68 4.07 21.46
CA LYS A 244 12.63 4.55 20.08
C LYS A 244 13.28 3.57 19.10
N GLU A 245 12.95 2.30 19.27
CA GLU A 245 13.44 1.20 18.44
C GLU A 245 12.31 0.55 17.66
N VAL A 246 12.65 0.02 16.49
CA VAL A 246 11.76 -0.79 15.66
C VAL A 246 12.48 -2.09 15.37
N ARG A 247 11.99 -3.19 15.94
CA ARG A 247 12.40 -4.53 15.49
C ARG A 247 11.62 -4.83 14.22
N VAL A 248 12.32 -5.00 13.11
CA VAL A 248 11.72 -5.24 11.80
C VAL A 248 12.20 -6.57 11.25
N THR A 249 11.30 -7.27 10.56
CA THR A 249 11.59 -8.52 9.87
C THR A 249 10.97 -8.50 8.48
N CYS A 250 11.66 -9.06 7.49
CA CYS A 250 11.11 -9.35 6.17
C CYS A 250 11.64 -10.67 5.63
N ARG A 251 11.11 -11.08 4.48
CA ARG A 251 11.57 -12.24 3.72
C ARG A 251 12.25 -11.79 2.44
N GLN A 252 13.18 -12.60 1.95
CA GLN A 252 13.83 -12.43 0.65
C GLN A 252 14.06 -13.82 0.07
N ASN A 253 13.82 -14.01 -1.22
CA ASN A 253 13.99 -15.33 -1.84
C ASN A 253 15.44 -15.78 -1.73
N ASP A 254 15.63 -17.06 -1.42
CA ASP A 254 16.94 -17.68 -1.30
C ASP A 254 16.79 -19.16 -1.67
N GLU A 255 17.27 -19.51 -2.86
CA GLU A 255 17.18 -20.87 -3.42
C GLU A 255 18.00 -21.89 -2.62
N ASN A 256 18.95 -21.43 -1.79
CA ASN A 256 19.74 -22.32 -0.93
C ASN A 256 18.98 -22.73 0.34
N MET A 257 17.85 -22.10 0.63
CA MET A 257 17.03 -22.37 1.81
C MET A 257 15.93 -23.38 1.47
N SER A 258 15.65 -24.32 2.37
CA SER A 258 14.62 -25.36 2.19
C SER A 258 13.21 -24.79 1.99
N GLU A 259 12.93 -23.62 2.56
CA GLU A 259 11.66 -22.90 2.41
C GLU A 259 11.61 -22.00 1.17
N GLY A 260 12.73 -21.85 0.45
CA GLY A 260 12.89 -20.97 -0.71
C GLY A 260 13.07 -19.49 -0.39
N TYR A 261 13.19 -19.14 0.90
CA TYR A 261 13.45 -17.78 1.35
C TYR A 261 14.30 -17.77 2.62
N ARG A 262 14.98 -16.64 2.84
CA ARG A 262 15.62 -16.30 4.12
C ARG A 262 14.81 -15.24 4.86
N ILE A 263 14.88 -15.28 6.19
CA ILE A 263 14.29 -14.26 7.06
C ILE A 263 15.41 -13.27 7.44
N VAL A 264 15.17 -11.98 7.20
CA VAL A 264 16.08 -10.90 7.56
C VAL A 264 15.44 -10.10 8.68
N THR A 265 16.14 -9.94 9.81
CA THR A 265 15.67 -9.20 10.98
C THR A 265 16.70 -8.17 11.41
N ASP A 266 16.23 -6.99 11.81
CA ASP A 266 17.07 -5.89 12.28
C ASP A 266 16.37 -5.08 13.38
N THR A 267 17.14 -4.30 14.14
CA THR A 267 16.62 -3.33 15.12
C THR A 267 17.04 -1.92 14.70
N LEU A 268 16.05 -1.12 14.28
CA LEU A 268 16.25 0.22 13.76
C LEU A 268 15.96 1.27 14.81
N GLN A 269 16.85 2.25 14.97
CA GLN A 269 16.56 3.47 15.72
C GLN A 269 15.70 4.43 14.88
N TYR A 270 14.75 5.11 15.54
CA TYR A 270 13.91 6.14 14.92
C TYR A 270 13.76 7.40 15.79
N GLY A 271 13.35 8.53 15.20
CA GLY A 271 13.21 9.81 15.88
C GLY A 271 14.11 10.90 15.31
N GLU A 272 14.17 12.05 15.97
CA GLU A 272 14.79 13.28 15.42
C GLU A 272 16.28 13.13 15.14
N VAL A 273 17.03 12.62 16.12
CA VAL A 273 18.48 12.37 15.99
C VAL A 273 18.77 11.39 14.86
N ALA A 274 17.95 10.35 14.72
CA ALA A 274 18.08 9.42 13.61
C ALA A 274 17.84 10.15 12.27
N ASN A 275 16.80 10.99 12.18
CA ASN A 275 16.46 11.71 10.95
C ASN A 275 17.53 12.71 10.51
N GLU A 276 18.20 13.41 11.43
CA GLU A 276 19.29 14.35 11.11
C GLU A 276 20.46 13.66 10.39
N LEU A 277 20.81 12.45 10.83
CA LEU A 277 21.82 11.61 10.18
C LEU A 277 21.42 11.19 8.75
N PHE A 278 20.12 11.16 8.44
CA PHE A 278 19.63 10.81 7.10
C PHE A 278 19.52 12.01 6.18
N SER A 279 19.09 13.16 6.69
CA SER A 279 19.02 14.41 5.93
C SER A 279 20.38 14.81 5.34
N SER A 280 21.49 14.48 6.02
CA SER A 280 22.85 14.70 5.54
C SER A 280 23.33 13.69 4.50
N SER A 281 22.66 12.54 4.36
CA SER A 281 23.01 11.46 3.40
C SER A 281 22.13 11.42 2.15
N LEU A 282 21.04 12.20 2.14
CA LEU A 282 20.10 12.35 1.02
C LEU A 282 20.35 13.63 0.20
N LEU A 283 21.34 14.44 0.59
CA LEU A 283 21.95 15.55 -0.15
C LEU A 283 23.25 15.07 -0.80
#